data_AF-A0A9Q1KV84-F1
#
_entry.id   AF-A0A9Q1KV84-F1
#
_cell.length_a   1.000
_cell.length_b   1.000
_cell.length_c   1.000
_cell.angle_alpha   90.00
_cell.angle_beta   90.00
_cell.angle_gamma   90.00
#
_symmetry.space_group_name_H-M   'P 1'
#
loop_
_entity.id
_entity.type
_entity.pdbx_description
1 polymer ?
#
loop_
_entity_poly.entity_id
_entity_poly.type
_entity_poly.pdbx_seq_one_letter_code
_entity_poly.pdbx_strand_id
1 'polypeptide(L)'
;MIALIEEDYDDVLPFVNISESILTDNAWCVFSHHSIMELGYEDNGSPTLHSSRSWKSMEVEIQSSLEKLVDINDSMSRCAAAAAPATSVTQKLARHRDILHEFTQEFRRIKGNKNSMREHAELLSSVRDDISEYKVQSEASAPRTYSCIPSSVIAART
;
A
#
# COMPACT_ATOMS: atom_id res chain seq x y z
N MET A 1 -55.16 39.91 28.78
CA MET A 1 -55.73 39.04 27.74
C MET A 1 -54.57 38.65 26.82
N ILE A 2 -53.93 37.50 27.11
CA ILE A 2 -53.84 36.29 26.24
C ILE A 2 -52.69 36.46 25.21
N ALA A 3 -51.69 35.59 25.03
CA ALA A 3 -51.35 34.28 25.58
C ALA A 3 -49.83 34.00 25.45
N LEU A 4 -49.36 33.06 26.27
CA LEU A 4 -48.13 32.27 26.15
C LEU A 4 -48.07 31.51 24.83
N ILE A 5 -46.88 31.40 24.22
CA ILE A 5 -46.41 30.15 23.60
C ILE A 5 -44.91 30.00 23.95
N GLU A 6 -44.64 29.08 24.87
CA GLU A 6 -43.42 28.26 24.91
C GLU A 6 -43.16 27.64 23.54
N GLU A 7 -41.96 27.80 23.00
CA GLU A 7 -41.29 26.69 22.31
C GLU A 7 -39.81 26.72 22.69
N ASP A 8 -39.46 25.79 23.59
CA ASP A 8 -38.16 25.14 23.60
C ASP A 8 -37.93 24.52 22.22
N TYR A 9 -36.88 24.96 21.52
CA TYR A 9 -36.25 24.15 20.48
C TYR A 9 -34.74 24.28 20.62
N ASP A 10 -34.17 23.12 20.95
CA ASP A 10 -32.80 22.77 21.20
C ASP A 10 -31.75 23.31 20.21
N ASP A 11 -30.51 23.18 20.68
CA ASP A 11 -29.25 23.34 19.95
C ASP A 11 -28.73 24.77 19.77
N VAL A 12 -28.11 25.25 20.85
CA VAL A 12 -26.83 25.97 20.74
C VAL A 12 -25.83 25.03 20.06
N LEU A 13 -25.99 24.83 18.74
CA LEU A 13 -24.89 24.43 17.89
C LEU A 13 -23.82 25.50 18.07
N PRO A 14 -22.53 25.14 18.25
CA PRO A 14 -21.48 26.09 18.02
C PRO A 14 -21.56 26.42 16.52
N PHE A 15 -22.31 27.46 16.18
CA PHE A 15 -22.22 28.11 14.88
C PHE A 15 -20.83 28.73 14.86
N VAL A 16 -19.83 27.89 14.56
CA VAL A 16 -18.49 28.35 14.25
C VAL A 16 -18.69 29.33 13.11
N ASN A 17 -18.44 30.59 13.40
CA ASN A 17 -18.66 31.69 12.48
C ASN A 17 -17.66 31.52 11.32
N ILE A 18 -18.06 30.80 10.27
CA ILE A 18 -17.20 30.53 9.11
C ILE A 18 -16.81 31.84 8.42
N SER A 19 -17.60 32.91 8.57
CA SER A 19 -17.30 34.22 7.97
C SER A 19 -16.16 34.98 8.64
N GLU A 20 -15.78 34.70 9.89
CA GLU A 20 -14.63 35.34 10.56
C GLU A 20 -13.33 34.52 10.47
N SER A 21 -13.44 33.22 10.21
CA SER A 21 -12.28 32.30 10.18
C SER A 21 -11.50 32.32 8.87
N ILE A 22 -12.04 32.90 7.80
CA ILE A 22 -11.38 33.03 6.49
C ILE A 22 -10.30 34.14 6.49
N LEU A 23 -10.34 35.06 7.47
CA LEU A 23 -9.47 36.24 7.48
C LEU A 23 -8.06 36.00 8.04
N THR A 24 -7.77 34.80 8.54
CA THR A 24 -6.47 34.49 9.12
C THR A 24 -5.87 33.27 8.42
N ASP A 25 -4.59 33.35 8.07
CA ASP A 25 -3.76 32.29 7.45
C ASP A 25 -3.77 30.94 8.23
N ASN A 26 -4.47 30.92 9.37
CA ASN A 26 -4.54 29.92 10.41
C ASN A 26 -5.50 28.79 10.08
N ALA A 27 -6.63 29.06 9.39
CA ALA A 27 -7.64 28.03 9.12
C ALA A 27 -7.06 26.89 8.26
N TRP A 28 -6.23 27.24 7.28
CA TRP A 28 -5.52 26.28 6.44
C TRP A 28 -4.40 25.54 7.18
N CYS A 29 -3.72 26.21 8.12
CA CYS A 29 -2.70 25.57 8.98
C CYS A 29 -3.34 24.53 9.91
N VAL A 30 -4.49 24.85 10.50
CA VAL A 30 -5.24 23.96 11.39
C VAL A 30 -5.80 22.75 10.63
N PHE A 31 -6.36 22.94 9.42
CA PHE A 31 -6.82 21.82 8.58
C PHE A 31 -5.66 20.92 8.12
N SER A 32 -4.52 21.50 7.73
CA SER A 32 -3.35 20.73 7.28
C SER A 32 -2.64 20.02 8.45
N HIS A 33 -2.57 20.65 9.62
CA HIS A 33 -1.97 20.07 10.83
C HIS A 33 -2.82 18.93 11.41
N HIS A 34 -4.16 19.02 11.35
CA HIS A 34 -5.03 17.91 11.76
C HIS A 34 -4.82 16.68 10.88
N SER A 35 -4.63 16.86 9.56
CA SER A 35 -4.38 15.75 8.64
C SER A 35 -2.99 15.12 8.78
N ILE A 36 -1.95 15.88 9.16
CA ILE A 36 -0.59 15.31 9.34
C ILE A 36 -0.42 14.65 10.71
N MET A 37 -1.15 15.09 11.73
CA MET A 37 -1.09 14.46 13.06
C MET A 37 -1.75 13.08 13.15
N GLU A 38 -2.54 12.67 12.15
CA GLU A 38 -3.12 11.31 12.09
C GLU A 38 -2.13 10.25 11.56
N LEU A 39 -1.00 10.68 10.98
CA LEU A 39 0.13 9.79 10.64
C LEU A 39 1.11 9.78 11.80
N GLY A 40 0.72 9.11 12.89
CA GLY A 40 1.61 8.73 13.97
C GLY A 40 2.78 7.90 13.43
N TYR A 41 3.96 8.52 13.39
CA TYR A 41 5.23 7.93 13.02
C TYR A 41 5.69 7.04 14.19
N GLU A 42 5.37 5.74 14.15
CA GLU A 42 6.04 4.78 15.02
C GLU A 42 7.48 4.61 14.51
N ASP A 43 8.40 5.29 15.19
CA ASP A 43 9.83 5.02 15.13
C ASP A 43 10.07 3.59 15.64
N ASN A 44 10.27 2.66 14.71
CA ASN A 44 10.81 1.35 15.05
C ASN A 44 12.06 1.12 14.21
N GLY A 45 13.20 1.29 14.86
CA GLY A 45 14.52 1.14 14.28
C GLY A 45 14.82 -0.27 13.73
N SER A 46 15.85 -0.30 12.90
CA SER A 46 16.58 -1.48 12.41
C SER A 46 15.98 -2.23 11.19
N PRO A 47 16.69 -2.25 10.04
CA PRO A 47 16.22 -2.89 8.83
C PRO A 47 16.63 -4.36 8.79
N THR A 48 16.04 -5.22 9.62
CA THR A 48 16.27 -6.67 9.48
C THR A 48 15.05 -7.56 9.61
N LEU A 49 13.90 -7.12 10.13
CA LEU A 49 12.73 -8.00 10.31
C LEU A 49 11.38 -7.25 10.27
N HIS A 50 10.96 -6.71 9.13
CA HIS A 50 9.53 -6.40 8.91
C HIS A 50 8.81 -7.68 8.42
N SER A 51 8.72 -8.66 9.32
CA SER A 51 8.12 -9.98 9.05
C SER A 51 6.74 -10.18 9.72
N SER A 52 5.98 -9.11 10.02
CA SER A 52 4.64 -9.27 10.63
C SER A 52 3.47 -8.86 9.72
N ARG A 53 3.69 -8.00 8.72
CA ARG A 53 2.63 -7.61 7.78
C ARG A 53 2.91 -8.11 6.37
N SER A 54 1.91 -8.76 5.76
CA SER A 54 1.96 -9.12 4.34
C SER A 54 2.11 -7.87 3.50
N TRP A 55 2.93 -7.92 2.45
CA TRP A 55 2.99 -6.87 1.42
C TRP A 55 1.59 -6.43 0.97
N LYS A 56 0.66 -7.38 0.84
CA LYS A 56 -0.71 -7.11 0.39
C LYS A 56 -1.47 -6.17 1.33
N SER A 57 -1.24 -6.30 2.65
CA SER A 57 -1.78 -5.37 3.64
C SER A 57 -1.16 -3.98 3.50
N MET A 58 0.15 -3.89 3.24
CA MET A 58 0.83 -2.61 2.97
C MET A 58 0.29 -1.89 1.76
N GLU A 59 0.06 -2.67 0.71
CA GLU A 59 -0.52 -2.18 -0.54
C GLU A 59 -1.89 -1.53 -0.29
N VAL A 60 -2.74 -2.16 0.52
CA VAL A 60 -4.09 -1.64 0.85
C VAL A 60 -4.01 -0.39 1.72
N GLU A 61 -3.19 -0.36 2.76
CA GLU A 61 -3.07 0.81 3.64
C GLU A 61 -2.49 2.03 2.93
N ILE A 62 -1.47 1.84 2.09
CA ILE A 62 -0.92 2.93 1.28
C ILE A 62 -1.98 3.43 0.29
N GLN A 63 -2.70 2.52 -0.36
CA GLN A 63 -3.78 2.88 -1.29
C GLN A 63 -4.88 3.69 -0.59
N SER A 64 -5.33 3.25 0.58
CA SER A 64 -6.30 3.98 1.40
C SER A 64 -5.77 5.35 1.84
N SER A 65 -4.47 5.45 2.16
CA SER A 65 -3.87 6.73 2.54
C SER A 65 -3.79 7.70 1.35
N LEU A 66 -3.51 7.21 0.15
CA LEU A 66 -3.54 8.01 -1.08
C LEU A 66 -4.96 8.49 -1.40
N GLU A 67 -5.97 7.63 -1.24
CA GLU A 67 -7.38 7.99 -1.41
C GLU A 67 -7.80 9.09 -0.43
N LYS A 68 -7.45 8.96 0.86
CA LYS A 68 -7.67 10.03 1.84
C LYS A 68 -7.02 11.35 1.41
N LEU A 69 -5.81 11.31 0.85
CA LEU A 69 -5.11 12.52 0.39
C LEU A 69 -5.75 13.16 -0.85
N VAL A 70 -6.40 12.36 -1.71
CA VAL A 70 -7.27 12.86 -2.80
C VAL A 70 -8.47 13.60 -2.21
N ASP A 71 -9.19 12.97 -1.29
CA ASP A 71 -10.39 13.57 -0.67
C ASP A 71 -10.08 14.91 0.01
N ILE A 72 -8.93 14.98 0.69
CA ILE A 72 -8.43 16.20 1.32
C ILE A 72 -8.09 17.26 0.27
N ASN A 73 -7.39 16.90 -0.81
CA ASN A 73 -7.10 17.83 -1.92
C ASN A 73 -8.37 18.38 -2.55
N ASP A 74 -9.40 17.55 -2.71
CA ASP A 74 -10.68 17.97 -3.27
C ASP A 74 -11.44 18.88 -2.31
N SER A 75 -11.42 18.56 -1.01
CA SER A 75 -11.96 19.44 0.03
C SER A 75 -11.27 20.80 0.05
N MET A 76 -9.94 20.80 0.00
CA MET A 76 -9.10 22.00 -0.08
C MET A 76 -9.45 22.83 -1.33
N SER A 77 -9.64 22.17 -2.47
CA SER A 77 -10.01 22.81 -3.73
C SER A 77 -11.39 23.46 -3.66
N ARG A 78 -12.39 22.80 -3.04
CA ARG A 78 -13.73 23.35 -2.83
C ARG A 78 -13.71 24.57 -1.91
N CYS A 79 -12.99 24.49 -0.79
CA CYS A 79 -12.85 25.62 0.14
C CYS A 79 -12.15 26.82 -0.52
N ALA A 80 -11.12 26.58 -1.33
CA ALA A 80 -10.41 27.64 -2.03
C ALA A 80 -11.28 28.32 -3.10
N ALA A 81 -12.17 27.57 -3.76
CA ALA A 81 -13.13 28.12 -4.71
C ALA A 81 -14.20 29.00 -4.05
N ALA A 82 -14.55 28.74 -2.79
CA ALA A 82 -15.50 29.55 -2.01
C ALA A 82 -14.85 30.78 -1.35
N ALA A 83 -13.52 30.79 -1.22
CA ALA A 83 -12.77 31.89 -0.63
C ALA A 83 -12.42 32.96 -1.67
N ALA A 84 -12.05 34.15 -1.20
CA ALA A 84 -11.51 35.19 -2.07
C ALA A 84 -10.20 34.69 -2.75
N PRO A 85 -9.96 34.99 -4.04
CA PRO A 85 -8.76 34.56 -4.73
C PRO A 85 -7.49 35.03 -4.01
N ALA A 86 -6.67 34.08 -3.58
CA ALA A 86 -5.37 34.33 -2.96
C ALA A 86 -4.28 33.48 -3.63
N THR A 87 -3.18 34.12 -4.00
CA THR A 87 -2.03 33.47 -4.68
C THR A 87 -1.39 32.41 -3.79
N SER A 88 -1.26 32.67 -2.49
CA SER A 88 -0.70 31.74 -1.49
C SER A 88 -1.52 30.45 -1.37
N VAL A 89 -2.85 30.55 -1.38
CA VAL A 89 -3.78 29.40 -1.36
C VAL A 89 -3.63 28.58 -2.64
N THR A 90 -3.55 29.25 -3.79
CA THR A 90 -3.38 28.60 -5.09
C THR A 90 -2.04 27.84 -5.18
N GLN A 91 -0.95 28.44 -4.69
CA GLN A 91 0.37 27.81 -4.66
C GLN A 91 0.43 26.60 -3.73
N LYS A 92 -0.17 26.68 -2.54
CA LYS A 92 -0.25 25.53 -1.62
C LYS A 92 -1.05 24.38 -2.23
N LEU A 93 -2.22 24.66 -2.82
CA LEU A 93 -3.02 23.66 -3.52
C LEU A 93 -2.24 22.97 -4.64
N ALA A 94 -1.51 23.74 -5.46
CA ALA A 94 -0.64 23.17 -6.48
C ALA A 94 0.40 22.21 -5.88
N ARG A 95 1.07 22.62 -4.79
CA ARG A 95 2.04 21.76 -4.08
C ARG A 95 1.42 20.47 -3.54
N HIS A 96 0.21 20.52 -2.99
CA HIS A 96 -0.49 19.32 -2.49
C HIS A 96 -0.86 18.35 -3.61
N ARG A 97 -1.18 18.86 -4.81
CA ARG A 97 -1.41 18.04 -6.01
C ARG A 97 -0.12 17.39 -6.51
N ASP A 98 0.99 18.13 -6.51
CA ASP A 98 2.30 17.59 -6.89
C ASP A 98 2.74 16.46 -5.96
N ILE A 99 2.62 16.66 -4.63
CA ILE A 99 2.97 15.65 -3.63
C ILE A 99 2.14 14.37 -3.80
N LEU A 100 0.81 14.51 -3.99
CA LEU A 100 -0.07 13.39 -4.25
C LEU A 100 0.33 12.63 -5.52
N HIS A 101 0.67 13.37 -6.58
CA HIS A 101 1.11 12.78 -7.85
C HIS A 101 2.42 12.00 -7.69
N GLU A 102 3.42 12.60 -7.02
CA GLU A 102 4.72 11.98 -6.72
C GLU A 102 4.54 10.67 -5.95
N PHE A 103 3.76 10.67 -4.85
CA PHE A 103 3.53 9.45 -4.07
C PHE A 103 2.77 8.38 -4.86
N THR A 104 1.77 8.77 -5.65
CA THR A 104 1.01 7.83 -6.50
C THR A 104 1.89 7.19 -7.57
N GLN A 105 2.84 7.95 -8.13
CA GLN A 105 3.81 7.43 -9.08
C GLN A 105 4.79 6.45 -8.42
N GLU A 106 5.36 6.83 -7.28
CA GLU A 106 6.30 5.98 -6.55
C GLU A 106 5.65 4.68 -6.07
N PHE A 107 4.42 4.74 -5.57
CA PHE A 107 3.67 3.55 -5.19
C PHE A 107 3.48 2.58 -6.37
N ARG A 108 3.09 3.10 -7.55
CA ARG A 108 2.97 2.29 -8.77
C ARG A 108 4.30 1.67 -9.19
N ARG A 109 5.40 2.43 -9.11
CA ARG A 109 6.75 1.95 -9.44
C ARG A 109 7.17 0.80 -8.54
N ILE A 110 7.01 0.94 -7.23
CA ILE A 110 7.38 -0.08 -6.24
C ILE A 110 6.52 -1.34 -6.42
N LYS A 111 5.20 -1.18 -6.59
CA LYS A 111 4.27 -2.27 -6.84
C LYS A 111 4.65 -3.06 -8.10
N GLY A 112 4.99 -2.37 -9.18
CA GLY A 112 5.48 -2.97 -10.43
C GLY A 112 6.79 -3.73 -10.26
N ASN A 113 7.78 -3.13 -9.58
CA ASN A 113 9.07 -3.79 -9.32
C ASN A 113 8.90 -5.11 -8.55
N LYS A 114 8.12 -5.08 -7.47
CA LYS A 114 7.85 -6.29 -6.69
C LYS A 114 7.07 -7.34 -7.49
N ASN A 115 6.16 -6.93 -8.39
CA ASN A 115 5.50 -7.88 -9.28
C ASN A 115 6.50 -8.58 -10.21
N SER A 116 7.40 -7.81 -10.82
CA SER A 116 8.48 -8.34 -11.66
C SER A 116 9.40 -9.30 -10.89
N MET A 117 9.80 -8.97 -9.66
CA MET A 117 10.60 -9.87 -8.82
C MET A 117 9.89 -11.18 -8.49
N ARG A 118 8.57 -11.13 -8.24
CA ARG A 118 7.75 -12.32 -8.00
C ARG A 118 7.68 -13.19 -9.25
N GLU A 119 7.37 -12.61 -10.41
CA GLU A 119 7.30 -13.33 -11.69
C GLU A 119 8.65 -13.97 -12.02
N HIS A 120 9.76 -13.27 -11.80
CA HIS A 120 11.10 -13.82 -11.96
C HIS A 120 11.36 -15.03 -11.04
N ALA A 121 10.94 -14.97 -9.77
CA ALA A 121 11.06 -16.08 -8.84
C ALA A 121 10.18 -17.28 -9.25
N GLU A 122 8.96 -17.04 -9.73
CA GLU A 122 8.05 -18.08 -10.22
C GLU A 122 8.63 -18.80 -11.45
N LEU A 123 9.21 -18.05 -12.40
CA LEU A 123 9.90 -18.61 -13.56
C LEU A 123 11.08 -19.50 -13.14
N LEU A 124 11.93 -19.05 -12.21
CA LEU A 124 13.06 -19.84 -11.72
C LEU A 124 12.62 -21.10 -10.96
N SER A 125 11.48 -21.04 -10.26
CA SER A 125 10.88 -22.22 -9.63
C SER A 125 10.42 -23.24 -10.68
N SER A 126 9.63 -22.80 -11.66
CA SER A 126 9.15 -23.66 -12.75
C SER A 126 10.31 -24.32 -13.50
N VAL A 127 11.36 -23.57 -13.84
CA VAL A 127 12.55 -24.12 -14.52
C VAL A 127 13.25 -25.16 -13.67
N ARG A 128 13.33 -24.96 -12.34
CA ARG A 128 13.91 -25.94 -11.43
C ARG A 128 13.08 -27.22 -11.38
N ASP A 129 11.76 -27.07 -11.37
CA ASP A 129 10.81 -28.18 -11.34
C ASP A 129 10.94 -29.02 -12.63
N ASP A 130 10.98 -28.38 -13.80
CA ASP A 130 11.17 -29.03 -15.10
C ASP A 130 12.51 -29.78 -15.19
N ILE A 131 13.60 -29.19 -14.69
CA ILE A 131 14.93 -29.84 -14.65
C ILE A 131 14.90 -31.07 -13.73
N SER A 132 14.24 -30.94 -12.58
CA SER A 132 14.10 -32.04 -11.63
C SER A 132 13.31 -33.18 -12.26
N GLU A 133 12.20 -32.88 -12.93
CA GLU A 133 11.39 -33.87 -13.62
C GLU A 133 12.18 -34.57 -14.73
N TYR A 134 12.90 -33.83 -15.57
CA TYR A 134 13.74 -34.40 -16.62
C TYR A 134 14.82 -35.34 -16.05
N LYS A 135 15.46 -34.97 -14.94
CA LYS A 135 16.46 -35.82 -14.29
C LYS A 135 15.85 -37.12 -13.79
N VAL A 136 14.68 -37.06 -13.15
CA VAL A 136 13.95 -38.25 -12.69
C VAL A 136 13.57 -39.14 -13.87
N GLN A 137 13.10 -38.56 -14.98
CA GLN A 137 12.77 -39.31 -16.20
C GLN A 137 14.02 -39.93 -16.85
N SER A 138 15.16 -39.23 -16.86
CA SER A 138 16.44 -39.72 -17.37
C SER A 138 16.98 -40.89 -16.53
N GLU A 139 16.85 -40.83 -15.20
CA GLU A 139 17.26 -41.92 -14.31
C GLU A 139 16.33 -43.13 -14.42
N ALA A 140 15.03 -42.90 -14.65
CA ALA A 140 14.05 -43.97 -14.90
C ALA A 140 14.22 -44.67 -16.26
N SER A 141 14.80 -43.98 -17.27
CA SER A 141 15.00 -44.50 -18.63
C SER A 141 16.42 -45.01 -18.92
N ALA A 142 17.34 -44.90 -17.97
CA ALA A 142 18.68 -45.45 -18.10
C ALA A 142 18.64 -46.99 -18.24
N PRO A 143 19.23 -47.61 -19.29
CA PRO A 143 19.27 -49.05 -19.44
C PRO A 143 20.01 -49.65 -18.24
N ARG A 144 19.34 -50.50 -17.45
CA ARG A 144 20.03 -51.34 -16.46
C ARG A 144 21.02 -52.21 -17.22
N THR A 145 22.29 -51.84 -17.16
CA THR A 145 23.38 -52.73 -17.54
C THR A 145 23.24 -53.96 -16.65
N TYR A 146 22.77 -55.05 -17.24
CA TYR A 146 22.74 -56.36 -16.60
C TYR A 146 24.17 -56.70 -16.22
N SER A 147 24.49 -56.63 -14.92
CA SER A 147 25.70 -57.24 -14.39
C SER A 147 25.53 -58.74 -14.57
N CYS A 148 26.27 -59.32 -15.53
CA CYS A 148 26.52 -60.75 -15.53
C CYS A 148 27.27 -61.07 -14.23
N ILE A 149 26.54 -61.47 -13.20
CA ILE A 149 27.12 -62.20 -12.07
C ILE A 149 27.59 -63.53 -12.67
N PRO A 150 28.91 -63.85 -12.65
CA PRO A 150 29.32 -65.21 -13.00
C PRO A 150 28.73 -66.12 -11.93
N SER A 151 27.72 -66.92 -12.32
CA SER A 151 27.16 -67.98 -11.51
C SER A 151 28.28 -68.94 -11.12
N SER A 152 28.77 -68.80 -9.88
CA SER A 152 29.53 -69.85 -9.22
C SER A 152 28.57 -71.01 -8.97
N VAL A 153 28.43 -71.95 -9.91
CA VAL A 153 27.58 -73.13 -9.72
C VAL A 153 28.21 -74.38 -10.36
N ILE A 154 28.85 -75.15 -9.48
CA ILE A 154 28.77 -76.62 -9.34
C ILE A 154 29.53 -77.49 -10.35
N ALA A 155 30.66 -78.04 -9.89
CA ALA A 155 30.95 -79.48 -9.82
C ALA A 155 32.19 -79.66 -8.91
N ALA A 156 32.04 -79.93 -7.61
CA ALA A 156 31.79 -81.25 -7.01
C ALA A 156 32.82 -82.31 -7.41
N ARG A 157 33.72 -82.64 -6.45
CA ARG A 157 34.30 -83.95 -6.13
C ARG A 157 34.70 -84.85 -7.32
N THR A 158 35.99 -85.12 -7.49
CA THR A 158 36.69 -86.31 -6.96
C THR A 158 38.19 -86.07 -7.10
#